data_AF-A6UQ94-F1
#
_entry.id   AF-A6UQ94-F1
#
_cell.length_a   1.000
_cell.length_b   1.000
_cell.length_c   1.000
_cell.angle_alpha   90.00
_cell.angle_beta   90.00
_cell.angle_gamma   90.00
#
_symmetry.space_group_name_H-M   'P 1'
#
loop_
_entity.id
_entity.type
_entity.pdbx_description
1 polymer ?
#
loop_
_entity_poly.entity_id
_entity_poly.type
_entity_poly.pdbx_seq_one_letter_code
_entity_poly.pdbx_strand_id
1 'polypeptide(L)'
;MVIIEILKVIIAFLICFLNFIIVDTYFGLPKKPGVLGAKVIGQKIENIGGNLNGGYFMGNIVCSPDASAGTLMASIFYYLLGVEGGLIASLFIYIGNRLCNDTGYAGTIGTITATVLIYLLNGFILPEYFIAGMVVAIFVIQGLNHEFASKILGTVARKMGMI
;
A
#
# COMPACT_ATOMS: atom_id res chain seq x y z
N MET A 1 -16.22 21.80 12.34
CA MET A 1 -15.90 20.45 12.86
C MET A 1 -15.69 19.48 11.70
N VAL A 2 -16.72 19.20 10.90
CA VAL A 2 -16.66 18.26 9.75
C VAL A 2 -15.55 18.58 8.72
N ILE A 3 -15.35 19.85 8.35
CA ILE A 3 -14.32 20.24 7.37
C ILE A 3 -12.90 19.85 7.83
N ILE A 4 -12.62 19.97 9.13
CA ILE A 4 -11.30 19.65 9.70
C ILE A 4 -11.07 18.14 9.68
N GLU A 5 -12.10 17.36 9.98
CA GLU A 5 -12.05 15.88 9.92
C GLU A 5 -11.83 15.39 8.49
N ILE A 6 -12.55 15.95 7.51
CA ILE A 6 -12.35 15.65 6.09
C ILE A 6 -10.91 15.98 5.69
N LEU A 7 -10.40 17.14 6.10
CA LEU A 7 -9.02 17.53 5.81
C LEU A 7 -8.01 16.54 6.42
N LYS A 8 -8.23 16.06 7.64
CA LYS A 8 -7.39 15.04 8.28
C LYS A 8 -7.42 13.72 7.51
N VAL A 9 -8.59 13.27 7.05
CA VAL A 9 -8.70 12.07 6.18
C VAL A 9 -7.93 12.26 4.88
N ILE A 10 -8.05 13.42 4.23
CA ILE A 10 -7.34 13.71 2.98
C ILE A 10 -5.82 13.69 3.19
N ILE A 11 -5.33 14.33 4.25
CA ILE A 11 -3.90 14.35 4.58
C ILE A 11 -3.42 12.92 4.88
N ALA A 12 -4.16 12.17 5.71
CA ALA A 12 -3.82 10.79 6.03
C ALA A 12 -3.84 9.89 4.79
N PHE A 13 -4.82 10.06 3.89
CA PHE A 13 -4.86 9.41 2.58
C PHE A 13 -3.59 9.69 1.79
N LEU A 14 -3.18 10.95 1.64
CA LEU A 14 -1.98 11.31 0.88
C LEU A 14 -0.72 10.68 1.48
N ILE A 15 -0.59 10.68 2.81
CA ILE A 15 0.56 10.10 3.51
C ILE A 15 0.61 8.59 3.31
N CYS A 16 -0.50 7.89 3.56
CA CYS A 16 -0.63 6.45 3.33
C CYS A 16 -0.33 6.11 1.87
N PHE A 17 -0.92 6.87 0.93
CA PHE A 17 -0.77 6.67 -0.50
C PHE A 17 0.67 6.80 -0.96
N LEU A 18 1.36 7.84 -0.51
CA LEU A 18 2.78 8.02 -0.80
C LEU A 18 3.62 6.93 -0.15
N ASN A 19 3.34 6.55 1.11
CA ASN A 19 4.09 5.50 1.79
C ASN A 19 4.05 4.19 1.01
N PHE A 20 2.86 3.67 0.68
CA PHE A 20 2.80 2.37 0.03
C PHE A 20 3.32 2.44 -1.41
N ILE A 21 3.01 3.48 -2.18
CA ILE A 21 3.51 3.58 -3.57
C ILE A 21 5.03 3.62 -3.60
N ILE A 22 5.66 4.40 -2.73
CA ILE A 22 7.12 4.53 -2.68
C ILE A 22 7.74 3.19 -2.27
N VAL A 23 7.25 2.59 -1.19
CA VAL A 23 7.78 1.32 -0.68
C VAL A 23 7.62 0.24 -1.74
N ASP A 24 6.41 0.00 -2.23
CA ASP A 24 6.16 -1.07 -3.19
C ASP A 24 6.91 -0.88 -4.52
N THR A 25 7.04 0.36 -4.99
CA THR A 25 7.84 0.65 -6.20
C THR A 25 9.31 0.36 -5.97
N TYR A 26 9.86 0.80 -4.83
CA TYR A 26 11.27 0.58 -4.47
C TYR A 26 11.61 -0.90 -4.33
N PHE A 27 10.71 -1.69 -3.74
CA PHE A 27 10.86 -3.14 -3.62
C PHE A 27 10.55 -3.91 -4.91
N GLY A 28 10.31 -3.20 -6.02
CA GLY A 28 10.32 -3.79 -7.35
C GLY A 28 9.03 -4.53 -7.73
N LEU A 29 7.92 -4.30 -7.02
CA LEU A 29 6.61 -4.84 -7.37
C LEU A 29 6.16 -4.52 -8.82
N PRO A 30 6.56 -3.39 -9.45
CA PRO A 30 6.23 -3.13 -10.86
C PRO A 30 7.05 -3.91 -11.89
N LYS A 31 8.23 -4.44 -11.51
CA LYS A 31 9.19 -5.04 -12.46
C LYS A 31 8.74 -6.40 -12.97
N LYS A 32 8.15 -7.20 -12.08
CA LYS A 32 7.71 -8.57 -12.34
C LYS A 32 6.66 -8.99 -11.32
N PRO A 33 5.82 -9.98 -11.65
CA PRO A 33 4.94 -10.59 -10.66
C PRO A 33 5.78 -11.29 -9.58
N GLY A 34 5.52 -10.95 -8.31
CA GLY A 34 6.12 -11.60 -7.15
C GLY A 34 5.47 -12.95 -6.81
N VAL A 35 4.20 -13.10 -7.17
CA VAL A 35 3.39 -14.32 -6.97
C VAL A 35 2.59 -14.67 -8.22
N LEU A 36 2.14 -15.93 -8.33
CA LEU A 36 1.42 -16.43 -9.50
C LEU A 36 0.18 -15.60 -9.87
N GLY A 37 -0.59 -15.17 -8.86
CA GLY A 37 -1.79 -14.36 -9.06
C GLY A 37 -1.51 -12.98 -9.68
N ALA A 38 -0.36 -12.38 -9.34
CA ALA A 38 0.01 -11.07 -9.88
C ALA A 38 0.25 -11.10 -11.39
N LYS A 39 0.75 -12.23 -11.91
CA LYS A 39 0.94 -12.42 -13.36
C LYS A 39 -0.39 -12.41 -14.09
N VAL A 40 -1.38 -13.14 -13.55
CA VAL A 40 -2.72 -13.24 -14.14
C VAL A 40 -3.41 -11.88 -14.16
N ILE A 41 -3.32 -11.13 -13.05
CA ILE A 41 -3.89 -9.78 -12.95
C ILE A 41 -3.20 -8.83 -13.95
N GLY A 42 -1.87 -8.83 -14.01
CA GLY A 42 -1.12 -7.98 -14.95
C GLY A 42 -1.51 -8.23 -16.40
N GLN A 43 -1.59 -9.50 -16.81
CA GLN A 43 -2.02 -9.87 -18.16
C GLN A 43 -3.48 -9.48 -18.44
N LYS A 44 -4.37 -9.64 -17.44
CA LYS A 44 -5.76 -9.21 -17.58
C LYS A 44 -5.87 -7.68 -17.76
N ILE A 45 -5.07 -6.92 -17.02
CA ILE A 45 -5.01 -5.46 -17.11
C ILE A 45 -4.46 -5.00 -18.46
N GLU A 46 -3.40 -5.66 -18.97
CA GLU A 46 -2.89 -5.40 -20.32
C GLU A 46 -3.98 -5.64 -21.39
N ASN A 47 -4.72 -6.75 -21.27
CA ASN A 47 -5.80 -7.10 -22.21
C ASN A 47 -6.96 -6.09 -22.24
N ILE A 48 -7.17 -5.31 -21.18
CA ILE A 48 -8.18 -4.23 -21.16
C ILE A 48 -7.59 -2.85 -21.52
N GLY A 49 -6.37 -2.80 -22.04
CA GLY A 49 -5.71 -1.56 -22.48
C GLY A 49 -4.89 -0.85 -21.40
N GLY A 50 -4.66 -1.50 -20.26
CA GLY A 50 -3.85 -1.00 -19.15
C GLY A 50 -2.34 -1.17 -19.37
N ASN A 51 -1.55 -0.76 -18.38
CA ASN A 51 -0.11 -0.95 -18.41
C ASN A 51 0.27 -2.27 -17.72
N LEU A 52 1.04 -3.13 -18.39
CA LEU A 52 1.43 -4.44 -17.85
C LEU A 52 2.18 -4.35 -16.51
N ASN A 53 3.17 -3.47 -16.41
CA ASN A 53 3.98 -3.31 -15.19
C ASN A 53 3.17 -2.70 -14.03
N GLY A 54 2.30 -1.74 -14.34
CA GLY A 54 1.32 -1.23 -13.38
C GLY A 54 0.30 -2.31 -12.99
N GLY A 55 -0.05 -3.21 -13.90
CA GLY A 55 -0.89 -4.37 -13.61
C GLY A 55 -0.19 -5.41 -12.73
N TYR A 56 1.11 -5.64 -12.90
CA TYR A 56 1.90 -6.45 -11.97
C TYR A 56 1.95 -5.82 -10.59
N PHE A 57 2.12 -4.50 -10.51
CA PHE A 57 2.05 -3.77 -9.25
C PHE A 57 0.69 -4.00 -8.58
N MET A 58 -0.42 -3.74 -9.28
CA MET A 58 -1.77 -3.98 -8.75
C MET A 58 -1.97 -5.44 -8.33
N GLY A 59 -1.46 -6.39 -9.12
CA GLY A 59 -1.56 -7.81 -8.82
C GLY A 59 -0.77 -8.23 -7.58
N ASN A 60 0.41 -7.64 -7.36
CA ASN A 60 1.21 -7.88 -6.16
C ASN A 60 0.51 -7.33 -4.90
N ILE A 61 -0.12 -6.16 -5.00
CA ILE A 61 -0.96 -5.60 -3.92
C ILE A 61 -2.11 -6.57 -3.54
N VAL A 62 -2.76 -7.17 -4.53
CA VAL A 62 -3.92 -8.05 -4.28
C VAL A 62 -3.50 -9.43 -3.75
N CYS A 63 -2.36 -9.94 -4.19
CA CYS A 63 -2.00 -11.35 -3.99
C CYS A 63 -0.93 -11.60 -2.91
N SER A 64 -0.38 -10.56 -2.29
CA SER A 64 0.60 -10.66 -1.20
C SER A 64 0.42 -9.52 -0.20
N PRO A 65 0.92 -9.64 1.04
CA PRO A 65 0.89 -8.53 1.99
C PRO A 65 1.91 -7.46 1.57
N ASP A 66 1.45 -6.53 0.75
CA ASP A 66 2.22 -5.40 0.27
C ASP A 66 2.22 -4.22 1.27
N ALA A 67 2.87 -3.11 0.92
CA ALA A 67 2.93 -1.95 1.81
C ALA A 67 1.56 -1.34 2.09
N SER A 68 0.56 -1.48 1.22
CA SER A 68 -0.80 -1.00 1.43
C SER A 68 -1.53 -1.81 2.51
N ALA A 69 -1.47 -3.15 2.45
CA ALA A 69 -1.96 -4.04 3.51
C ALA A 69 -1.19 -3.80 4.82
N GLY A 70 0.13 -3.63 4.72
CA GLY A 70 0.99 -3.34 5.85
C GLY A 70 0.65 -2.02 6.55
N THR A 71 0.37 -0.96 5.78
CA THR A 71 0.00 0.37 6.28
C THR A 71 -1.38 0.34 6.93
N LEU A 72 -2.34 -0.40 6.37
CA LEU A 72 -3.66 -0.57 6.96
C LEU A 72 -3.58 -1.29 8.31
N MET A 73 -2.82 -2.40 8.37
CA MET A 73 -2.61 -3.15 9.60
C MET A 73 -1.89 -2.33 10.68
N ALA A 74 -0.85 -1.57 10.30
CA ALA A 74 -0.20 -0.63 11.21
C ALA A 74 -1.22 0.35 11.82
N SER A 75 -2.07 0.95 10.99
CA SER A 75 -3.07 1.93 11.42
C SER A 75 -4.08 1.35 12.40
N ILE A 76 -4.61 0.16 12.11
CA ILE A 76 -5.60 -0.52 12.95
C ILE A 76 -4.98 -0.93 14.29
N PHE A 77 -3.81 -1.58 14.27
CA PHE A 77 -3.20 -2.06 15.50
C PHE A 77 -2.69 -0.89 16.35
N TYR A 78 -2.16 0.15 15.72
CA TYR A 78 -1.75 1.35 16.44
C TYR A 78 -2.93 2.04 17.11
N TYR A 79 -4.07 2.13 16.41
CA TYR A 79 -5.30 2.68 17.00
C TYR A 79 -5.73 1.93 18.27
N LEU A 80 -5.58 0.60 18.28
CA LEU A 80 -6.03 -0.25 19.39
C LEU A 80 -5.01 -0.36 20.54
N LEU A 81 -3.72 -0.41 20.23
CA LEU A 81 -2.66 -0.83 21.15
C LEU A 81 -1.45 0.12 21.17
N GLY A 82 -1.51 1.26 20.48
CA GLY A 82 -0.39 2.20 20.39
C GLY A 82 0.79 1.65 19.58
N VAL A 83 2.00 2.11 19.89
CA VAL A 83 3.22 1.77 19.12
C VAL A 83 3.48 0.26 19.10
N GLU A 84 3.23 -0.40 20.23
CA GLU A 84 3.33 -1.85 20.39
C GLU A 84 2.42 -2.58 19.42
N GLY A 85 1.22 -2.05 19.18
CA GLY A 85 0.31 -2.54 18.15
C GLY A 85 0.95 -2.54 16.77
N GLY A 86 1.57 -1.43 16.36
CA GLY A 86 2.26 -1.34 15.07
C GLY A 86 3.39 -2.37 14.91
N LEU A 87 4.13 -2.65 15.99
CA LEU A 87 5.15 -3.71 16.00
C LEU A 87 4.54 -5.12 15.88
N ILE A 88 3.43 -5.39 16.57
CA ILE A 88 2.70 -6.66 16.43
C ILE A 88 2.19 -6.83 14.99
N ALA A 89 1.62 -5.77 14.40
CA ALA A 89 1.21 -5.79 12.99
C ALA A 89 2.39 -6.11 12.05
N SER A 90 3.58 -5.57 12.32
CA SER A 90 4.76 -5.84 11.50
C SER A 90 5.17 -7.32 11.54
N LEU A 91 5.02 -7.98 12.70
CA LEU A 91 5.25 -9.41 12.85
C LEU A 91 4.24 -10.23 12.05
N PHE A 92 2.95 -9.90 12.11
CA PHE A 92 1.93 -10.60 11.34
C PHE A 92 2.10 -10.45 9.83
N ILE A 93 2.44 -9.24 9.38
CA ILE A 93 2.73 -8.98 7.97
C ILE A 93 4.00 -9.71 7.53
N TYR A 94 5.03 -9.76 8.38
CA TYR A 94 6.23 -10.57 8.12
C TYR A 94 5.90 -12.05 7.94
N ILE A 95 5.07 -12.62 8.82
CA ILE A 95 4.61 -14.02 8.68
C ILE A 95 3.83 -14.18 7.38
N GLY A 96 2.93 -13.25 7.05
CA GLY A 96 2.18 -13.25 5.80
C GLY A 96 3.10 -13.24 4.57
N ASN A 97 4.14 -12.40 4.56
CA ASN A 97 5.11 -12.33 3.46
C ASN A 97 5.80 -13.66 3.23
N ARG A 98 6.15 -14.38 4.31
CA ARG A 98 6.71 -15.73 4.22
C ARG A 98 5.72 -16.74 3.66
N LEU A 99 4.47 -16.70 4.11
CA LEU A 99 3.42 -17.60 3.62
C LEU A 99 3.12 -17.38 2.13
N CYS A 100 3.10 -16.13 1.69
CA CYS A 100 2.91 -15.75 0.30
C CYS A 100 4.18 -15.88 -0.56
N ASN A 101 5.32 -16.28 0.04
CA ASN A 101 6.62 -16.35 -0.61
C ASN A 101 7.03 -15.02 -1.29
N ASP A 102 6.66 -13.90 -0.69
CA ASP A 102 7.09 -12.57 -1.14
C ASP A 102 8.51 -12.30 -0.62
N THR A 103 9.48 -12.33 -1.54
CA THR A 103 10.89 -12.08 -1.23
C THR A 103 11.22 -10.60 -0.98
N GLY A 104 10.30 -9.69 -1.34
CA GLY A 104 10.53 -8.25 -1.24
C GLY A 104 10.30 -7.69 0.17
N TYR A 105 9.49 -8.36 0.99
CA TYR A 105 9.07 -7.87 2.32
C TYR A 105 8.52 -6.42 2.31
N ALA A 106 7.95 -6.00 1.18
CA ALA A 106 7.43 -4.64 0.99
C ALA A 106 6.38 -4.32 2.05
N GLY A 107 5.50 -5.28 2.37
CA GLY A 107 4.54 -5.13 3.45
C GLY A 107 5.17 -4.90 4.81
N THR A 108 6.20 -5.66 5.19
CA THR A 108 6.81 -5.53 6.52
C THR A 108 7.45 -4.15 6.68
N ILE A 109 8.16 -3.70 5.65
CA ILE A 109 8.75 -2.36 5.63
C ILE A 109 7.65 -1.30 5.64
N GLY A 110 6.61 -1.46 4.82
CA GLY A 110 5.46 -0.58 4.78
C GLY A 110 4.74 -0.44 6.12
N THR A 111 4.60 -1.54 6.88
CA THR A 111 4.03 -1.53 8.24
C THR A 111 4.92 -0.76 9.21
N ILE A 112 6.24 -0.97 9.16
CA ILE A 112 7.19 -0.29 10.05
C ILE A 112 7.20 1.21 9.74
N THR A 113 7.32 1.59 8.46
CA THR A 113 7.32 3.00 8.05
C THR A 113 5.99 3.67 8.39
N ALA A 114 4.86 3.01 8.16
CA ALA A 114 3.54 3.52 8.56
C ALA A 114 3.43 3.71 10.08
N THR A 115 3.90 2.74 10.88
CA THR A 115 3.92 2.84 12.34
C THR A 115 4.72 4.06 12.80
N VAL A 116 5.90 4.29 12.22
CA VAL A 116 6.74 5.47 12.51
C VAL A 116 6.03 6.76 12.09
N LEU A 117 5.42 6.80 10.90
CA LEU A 117 4.68 7.97 10.43
C LEU A 117 3.50 8.31 11.36
N ILE A 118 2.73 7.32 11.77
CA ILE A 118 1.61 7.50 12.69
C ILE A 118 2.13 7.99 14.05
N TYR A 119 3.21 7.40 14.57
CA TYR A 119 3.81 7.84 15.83
C TYR A 119 4.23 9.31 15.79
N LEU A 120 4.94 9.73 14.74
CA LEU A 120 5.40 11.10 14.57
C LEU A 120 4.26 12.10 14.40
N LEU A 121 3.14 11.66 13.81
CA LEU A 121 1.99 12.52 13.48
C LEU A 121 0.86 12.44 14.50
N ASN A 122 0.94 11.57 15.51
CA ASN A 122 -0.12 11.31 16.48
C ASN A 122 -0.60 12.59 17.21
N GLY A 123 0.26 13.60 17.36
CA GLY A 123 -0.10 14.90 17.94
C GLY A 123 -0.99 15.79 17.05
N PHE A 124 -1.09 15.49 15.75
CA PHE A 124 -1.84 16.28 14.76
C PHE A 124 -2.99 15.48 14.12
N ILE A 125 -2.74 14.22 13.80
CA ILE A 125 -3.66 13.31 13.11
C ILE A 125 -3.77 12.03 13.92
N LEU A 126 -4.97 11.74 14.42
CA LEU A 126 -5.22 10.51 15.16
C LEU A 126 -5.15 9.27 14.24
N PRO A 127 -4.83 8.08 14.77
CA PRO A 127 -4.69 6.85 13.98
C PRO A 127 -5.93 6.46 13.17
N GLU A 128 -7.14 6.76 13.66
CA GLU A 128 -8.41 6.50 12.96
C GLU A 128 -8.49 7.15 11.57
N TYR A 129 -7.89 8.34 11.40
CA TYR A 129 -7.85 9.01 10.10
C TYR A 129 -6.92 8.30 9.12
N PHE A 130 -5.85 7.64 9.60
CA PHE A 130 -4.98 6.80 8.77
C PHE A 130 -5.69 5.53 8.30
N ILE A 131 -6.56 4.94 9.13
CA ILE A 131 -7.42 3.81 8.71
C ILE A 131 -8.32 4.27 7.56
N ALA A 132 -9.08 5.35 7.75
CA ALA A 132 -9.95 5.88 6.71
C ALA A 132 -9.19 6.27 5.44
N GLY A 133 -8.07 6.99 5.60
CA GLY A 133 -7.22 7.42 4.50
C GLY A 133 -6.64 6.25 3.70
N MET A 134 -6.22 5.18 4.38
CA MET A 134 -5.69 3.98 3.74
C MET A 134 -6.77 3.22 2.95
N VAL A 135 -8.00 3.12 3.48
CA VAL A 135 -9.14 2.53 2.75
C VAL A 135 -9.42 3.29 1.46
N VAL A 136 -9.41 4.64 1.51
CA VAL A 136 -9.55 5.47 0.31
C VAL A 136 -8.40 5.23 -0.66
N ALA A 137 -7.16 5.11 -0.16
CA ALA A 137 -5.97 4.83 -0.96
C ALA A 137 -6.06 3.50 -1.74
N ILE A 138 -6.46 2.42 -1.07
CA ILE A 138 -6.68 1.12 -1.72
C ILE A 138 -7.79 1.24 -2.75
N PHE A 139 -8.90 1.90 -2.42
CA PHE A 139 -10.02 2.06 -3.34
C PHE A 139 -9.65 2.85 -4.61
N VAL A 140 -8.79 3.86 -4.50
CA VAL A 140 -8.30 4.62 -5.66
C VAL A 140 -7.53 3.75 -6.64
N ILE A 141 -6.65 2.87 -6.14
CA ILE A 141 -5.83 1.99 -6.99
C ILE A 141 -6.61 0.77 -7.48
N GLN A 142 -7.37 0.13 -6.58
CA GLN A 142 -7.97 -1.19 -6.82
C GLN A 142 -9.48 -1.16 -7.09
N GLY A 143 -10.17 -0.05 -6.80
CA GLY A 143 -11.63 0.01 -6.83
C GLY A 143 -12.23 0.88 -7.94
N LEU A 144 -11.56 1.96 -8.35
CA LEU A 144 -12.14 2.94 -9.29
C LEU A 144 -12.04 2.53 -10.76
N ASN A 145 -10.82 2.46 -11.29
CA ASN A 145 -10.59 2.14 -12.70
C ASN A 145 -9.21 1.48 -12.83
N HIS A 146 -9.20 0.17 -13.06
CA HIS A 146 -7.96 -0.61 -13.13
C HIS A 146 -7.06 -0.22 -14.30
N GLU A 147 -7.66 0.14 -15.44
CA GLU A 147 -6.91 0.56 -16.63
C GLU A 147 -6.12 1.84 -16.35
N PHE A 148 -6.80 2.86 -15.82
CA PHE A 148 -6.18 4.14 -15.50
C PHE A 148 -5.20 4.06 -14.33
N ALA A 149 -5.57 3.34 -13.26
CA ALA A 149 -4.69 3.12 -12.11
C ALA A 149 -3.39 2.41 -12.52
N SER A 150 -3.48 1.38 -13.37
CA SER A 150 -2.29 0.69 -13.88
C SER A 150 -1.37 1.63 -14.69
N LYS A 151 -1.94 2.53 -15.51
CA LYS A 151 -1.17 3.53 -16.26
C LYS A 151 -0.46 4.53 -15.36
N ILE A 152 -1.10 4.96 -14.28
CA ILE A 152 -0.47 5.82 -13.26
C ILE A 152 0.69 5.08 -12.60
N LEU A 153 0.44 3.88 -12.09
CA LEU A 153 1.45 3.09 -11.38
C LEU A 153 2.65 2.75 -12.28
N GLY A 154 2.40 2.38 -13.54
CA GLY A 154 3.46 2.17 -14.53
C GLY A 154 4.26 3.45 -14.81
N THR A 155 3.59 4.61 -14.84
CA THR A 155 4.27 5.91 -15.01
C THR A 155 5.15 6.26 -13.80
N VAL A 156 4.66 6.03 -12.58
CA VAL A 156 5.43 6.24 -11.34
C VAL A 156 6.65 5.33 -11.31
N ALA A 157 6.46 4.04 -11.59
CA ALA A 157 7.55 3.07 -11.63
C ALA A 157 8.65 3.47 -12.64
N ARG A 158 8.26 3.95 -13.83
CA ARG A 158 9.20 4.45 -14.83
C ARG A 158 9.95 5.70 -14.34
N LYS A 159 9.24 6.66 -13.75
CA LYS A 159 9.87 7.88 -13.20
C LYS A 159 10.85 7.58 -12.06
N MET A 160 10.61 6.51 -11.30
CA MET A 160 11.52 6.02 -10.26
C MET A 160 12.66 5.15 -10.81
N GLY A 161 12.79 5.00 -12.13
CA GLY A 161 13.87 4.23 -12.77
C GLY A 161 13.78 2.72 -12.50
N MET A 162 12.61 2.21 -12.15
CA MET A 162 12.40 0.79 -11.87
C MET A 162 12.05 -0.01 -13.12
N ILE A 163 11.53 0.63 -14.17
CA ILE A 163 11.18 0.03 -15.47
C ILE A 163 11.46 1.01 -16.61
#